data_AF-A0A536EUK4-F1
#
_entry.id   AF-A0A536EUK4-F1
#
_cell.length_a   1.000
_cell.length_b   1.000
_cell.length_c   1.000
_cell.angle_alpha   90.00
_cell.angle_beta   90.00
_cell.angle_gamma   90.00
#
_symmetry.space_group_name_H-M   'P 1'
#
loop_
_entity.id
_entity.type
_entity.pdbx_description
1 polymer ?
#
loop_
_entity_poly.entity_id
_entity_poly.type
_entity_poly.pdbx_seq_one_letter_code
_entity_poly.pdbx_strand_id
1 'polypeptide(L)'
;MDDRPVIWDRANRKHIEKDHPERGITVAEVEEAMTDATRQEVPDPERDGYWLARGRTAAGRRLFVAWVEYRGGRYPVHAHVIGRRGR
;
A
#
# COMPACT_ATOMS: atom_id res chain seq x y z
N MET A 1 -2.69 -7.50 -13.00
CA MET A 1 -2.23 -6.72 -11.83
C MET A 1 -0.77 -6.41 -12.04
N ASP A 2 -0.30 -5.25 -11.59
CA ASP A 2 1.08 -4.83 -11.79
C ASP A 2 2.05 -5.60 -10.88
N ASP A 3 2.95 -6.38 -11.46
CA ASP A 3 3.91 -7.28 -10.79
C ASP A 3 5.28 -6.64 -10.55
N ARG A 4 5.48 -5.37 -10.93
CA ARG A 4 6.73 -4.65 -10.71
C ARG A 4 7.09 -4.60 -9.22
N PRO A 5 8.37 -4.50 -8.85
CA PRO A 5 8.78 -4.50 -7.46
C PRO A 5 8.21 -3.29 -6.69
N VAL A 6 7.96 -3.47 -5.39
CA VAL A 6 7.66 -2.36 -4.47
C VAL A 6 8.97 -1.66 -4.14
N ILE A 7 9.01 -0.34 -4.33
CA ILE A 7 10.23 0.46 -4.15
C ILE A 7 10.17 1.20 -2.83
N TRP A 8 11.20 1.02 -2.02
CA TRP A 8 11.38 1.71 -0.74
C TRP A 8 12.63 2.58 -0.74
N ASP A 9 12.47 3.79 -0.22
CA ASP A 9 13.57 4.64 0.20
C ASP A 9 13.34 5.10 1.65
N ARG A 10 14.18 6.04 2.12
CA ARG A 10 14.06 6.57 3.48
C ARG A 10 12.75 7.35 3.70
N ALA A 11 12.26 8.05 2.68
CA ALA A 11 11.12 8.96 2.78
C ALA A 11 9.80 8.19 2.87
N ASN A 12 9.50 7.27 1.95
CA ASN A 12 8.25 6.52 2.02
C ASN A 12 8.21 5.54 3.19
N ARG A 13 9.34 4.91 3.55
CA ARG A 13 9.42 4.09 4.77
C ARG A 13 9.08 4.92 6.02
N LYS A 14 9.66 6.11 6.14
CA LYS A 14 9.35 7.03 7.25
C LYS A 14 7.87 7.43 7.23
N HIS A 15 7.33 7.74 6.05
CA HIS A 15 5.93 8.16 5.92
C HIS A 15 4.94 7.07 6.37
N ILE A 16 5.17 5.82 5.97
CA ILE A 16 4.29 4.70 6.31
C ILE A 16 4.38 4.35 7.80
N GLU A 17 5.58 4.24 8.36
CA GLU A 17 5.75 3.69 9.71
C GLU A 17 5.82 4.75 10.81
N LYS A 18 6.50 5.87 10.55
CA LYS A 18 6.92 6.82 11.60
C LYS A 18 6.12 8.10 11.64
N ASP A 19 5.65 8.57 10.49
CA ASP A 19 4.86 9.81 10.42
C ASP A 19 3.41 9.55 10.84
N HIS A 20 2.95 8.31 10.74
CA HIS A 20 1.59 7.89 11.08
C HIS A 20 1.55 6.60 11.92
N PRO A 21 2.22 6.57 13.08
CA PRO A 21 2.32 5.38 13.91
C PRO A 21 0.95 4.90 14.43
N GLU A 22 -0.04 5.79 14.53
CA GLU A 22 -1.42 5.49 14.91
C GLU A 22 -2.11 4.47 13.99
N ARG A 23 -1.61 4.33 12.75
CA ARG A 23 -2.14 3.35 11.78
C ARG A 23 -1.67 1.93 12.09
N GLY A 24 -0.55 1.79 12.82
CA GLY A 24 0.07 0.51 13.11
C GLY A 24 0.31 -0.33 11.85
N ILE A 25 0.75 0.31 10.77
CA ILE A 25 1.07 -0.35 9.49
C ILE A 25 2.58 -0.41 9.35
N THR A 26 3.09 -1.57 9.01
CA THR A 26 4.52 -1.79 8.74
C THR A 26 4.83 -1.82 7.25
N VAL A 27 6.09 -1.64 6.88
CA VAL A 27 6.56 -1.88 5.50
C VAL A 27 6.17 -3.27 4.99
N ALA A 28 6.37 -4.30 5.82
CA ALA A 28 6.07 -5.68 5.45
C ALA A 28 4.60 -5.88 5.10
N GLU A 29 3.68 -5.29 5.88
CA GLU A 29 2.25 -5.38 5.58
C GLU A 29 1.85 -4.66 4.28
N VAL A 30 2.51 -3.55 3.95
CA VAL A 30 2.31 -2.88 2.66
C VAL A 30 2.79 -3.77 1.52
N GLU A 31 3.97 -4.39 1.66
CA GLU A 31 4.49 -5.33 0.65
C GLU A 31 3.55 -6.53 0.46
N GLU A 32 3.06 -7.13 1.56
CA GLU A 32 2.09 -8.21 1.52
C GLU A 32 0.81 -7.79 0.78
N ALA A 33 0.22 -6.65 1.15
CA ALA A 33 -0.99 -6.16 0.48
C ALA A 33 -0.76 -5.83 -1.01
N MET A 34 0.40 -5.31 -1.37
CA MET A 34 0.75 -5.01 -2.77
C MET A 34 1.17 -6.23 -3.57
N THR A 35 1.48 -7.35 -2.92
CA THR A 35 1.84 -8.63 -3.58
C THR A 35 0.76 -9.70 -3.44
N ASP A 36 -0.31 -9.43 -2.69
CA ASP A 36 -1.50 -10.28 -2.63
C ASP A 36 -2.00 -10.61 -4.05
N ALA A 37 -2.04 -11.91 -4.35
CA ALA A 37 -2.46 -12.44 -5.65
C ALA A 37 -3.93 -12.11 -5.98
N THR A 38 -4.71 -11.76 -4.96
CA THR A 38 -6.13 -11.40 -5.08
C THR A 38 -6.40 -9.91 -4.94
N ARG A 39 -5.34 -9.08 -4.89
CA ARG A 39 -5.50 -7.63 -4.72
C ARG A 39 -6.30 -7.02 -5.87
N GLN A 40 -7.03 -5.95 -5.59
CA GLN A 40 -7.61 -5.13 -6.65
C GLN A 40 -6.73 -3.91 -6.86
N GLU A 41 -6.56 -3.51 -8.11
CA GLU A 41 -5.73 -2.36 -8.47
C GLU A 41 -6.45 -1.53 -9.52
N VAL A 42 -6.62 -0.24 -9.25
CA VAL A 42 -7.30 0.71 -10.14
C VAL A 42 -6.55 2.04 -10.15
N PRO A 43 -6.59 2.81 -11.24
CA PRO A 43 -6.13 4.21 -11.20
C PRO A 43 -6.90 5.01 -10.16
N ASP A 44 -6.24 5.98 -9.52
CA ASP A 44 -6.91 6.95 -8.65
C ASP A 44 -7.75 7.91 -9.50
N PRO A 45 -9.07 8.02 -9.28
CA PRO A 45 -9.94 8.89 -10.08
C PRO A 45 -9.70 10.38 -9.84
N GLU A 46 -9.08 10.77 -8.72
CA GLU A 46 -8.87 12.17 -8.34
C GLU A 46 -7.44 12.65 -8.63
N ARG A 47 -6.50 11.73 -8.86
CA ARG A 47 -5.07 12.04 -9.00
C ARG A 47 -4.43 11.27 -10.15
N ASP A 48 -4.12 12.00 -11.22
CA ASP A 48 -3.42 11.42 -12.36
C ASP A 48 -2.03 10.88 -11.97
N GLY A 49 -1.67 9.72 -12.51
CA GLY A 49 -0.44 8.99 -12.20
C GLY A 49 -0.44 8.23 -10.86
N TYR A 50 -1.52 8.27 -10.08
CA TYR A 50 -1.67 7.48 -8.86
C TYR A 50 -2.49 6.22 -9.10
N TRP A 51 -2.17 5.19 -8.34
CA TRP A 51 -2.82 3.89 -8.37
C TRP A 51 -3.22 3.48 -6.96
N LEU A 52 -4.35 2.79 -6.87
CA LEU A 52 -4.96 2.36 -5.63
C LEU A 52 -4.99 0.83 -5.60
N ALA A 53 -4.21 0.24 -4.69
CA ALA A 53 -4.20 -1.19 -4.43
C ALA A 53 -5.00 -1.53 -3.17
N ARG A 54 -5.85 -2.56 -3.24
CA ARG A 54 -6.58 -3.14 -2.11
C ARG A 54 -6.19 -4.59 -1.97
N GLY A 55 -5.42 -4.92 -0.93
CA GLY A 55 -4.90 -6.27 -0.72
C GLY A 55 -4.96 -6.72 0.72
N ARG A 56 -4.63 -7.99 0.95
CA ARG A 56 -4.61 -8.64 2.26
C ARG A 56 -3.18 -8.86 2.75
N THR A 57 -2.98 -8.66 4.04
CA THR A 57 -1.77 -9.04 4.76
C THR A 57 -1.86 -10.51 5.18
N ALA A 58 -0.71 -11.12 5.51
CA ALA A 58 -0.65 -12.47 6.06
C ALA A 58 -1.43 -12.58 7.39
N ALA A 59 -1.48 -11.50 8.17
CA ALA A 59 -2.29 -11.39 9.39
C ALA A 59 -3.79 -11.21 9.13
N GLY A 60 -4.23 -11.25 7.87
CA GLY A 60 -5.64 -11.12 7.48
C GLY A 60 -6.19 -9.69 7.51
N ARG A 61 -5.35 -8.68 7.80
CA ARG A 61 -5.75 -7.27 7.65
C ARG A 61 -5.93 -6.97 6.17
N ARG A 62 -6.86 -6.08 5.86
CA ARG A 62 -7.00 -5.53 4.51
C ARG A 62 -6.43 -4.13 4.51
N LEU A 63 -5.53 -3.86 3.58
CA LEU A 63 -4.97 -2.53 3.39
C LEU A 63 -5.45 -1.94 2.08
N PHE A 64 -5.63 -0.63 2.11
CA PHE A 64 -5.64 0.22 0.94
C PHE A 64 -4.28 0.91 0.87
N VAL A 65 -3.64 0.86 -0.29
CA VAL A 65 -2.32 1.45 -0.54
C VAL A 65 -2.41 2.31 -1.79
N ALA A 66 -2.14 3.61 -1.66
CA ALA A 66 -1.91 4.47 -2.81
C ALA A 66 -0.43 4.42 -3.18
N TRP A 67 -0.14 4.30 -4.47
CA TRP A 67 1.22 4.23 -4.98
C TRP A 67 1.35 4.96 -6.33
N VAL A 68 2.58 5.32 -6.68
CA VAL A 68 2.93 5.93 -7.97
C VAL A 68 4.03 5.14 -8.66
N GLU A 69 4.09 5.20 -9.98
CA GLU A 69 5.22 4.64 -10.71
C GLU A 69 6.50 5.42 -10.41
N TYR A 70 7.56 4.70 -10.02
CA TYR A 70 8.86 5.31 -9.76
C TYR A 70 9.98 4.32 -10.07
N ARG A 71 10.93 4.72 -10.93
CA ARG A 71 12.09 3.92 -11.32
C ARG A 71 11.74 2.49 -11.77
N GLY A 72 10.64 2.34 -12.52
CA GLY A 72 10.16 1.05 -13.01
C GLY A 72 9.56 0.14 -11.94
N GLY A 73 9.24 0.68 -10.75
CA GLY A 73 8.54 -0.03 -9.70
C GLY A 73 7.39 0.77 -9.11
N ARG A 74 6.76 0.20 -8.09
CA ARG A 74 5.58 0.74 -7.42
C ARG A 74 6.02 1.39 -6.11
N TYR A 75 5.92 2.70 -6.01
CA TYR A 75 6.36 3.47 -4.84
C TYR A 75 5.18 3.82 -3.95
N PRO A 76 5.05 3.20 -2.76
CA PRO A 76 3.95 3.50 -1.86
C PRO A 76 4.06 4.92 -1.35
N VAL A 77 2.96 5.66 -1.40
CA VAL A 77 2.87 7.05 -0.92
C VAL A 77 1.89 7.19 0.23
N HIS A 78 0.97 6.24 0.39
CA HIS A 78 0.02 6.23 1.50
C HIS A 78 -0.52 4.82 1.74
N ALA A 79 -0.83 4.49 2.99
CA ALA A 79 -1.55 3.27 3.33
C ALA A 79 -2.47 3.48 4.54
N HIS A 80 -3.62 2.79 4.54
CA HIS A 80 -4.49 2.66 5.69
C HIS A 80 -5.20 1.30 5.72
N VAL A 81 -5.68 0.88 6.89
CA VAL A 81 -6.49 -0.34 7.04
C VAL A 81 -7.90 -0.09 6.53
N ILE A 82 -8.45 -1.03 5.77
CA ILE A 82 -9.83 -1.00 5.28
C ILE A 82 -10.65 -2.15 5.86
N GLY A 83 -11.94 -1.89 6.08
CA GLY A 83 -12.86 -2.83 6.71
C GLY A 83 -12.99 -2.64 8.23
N ARG A 84 -14.09 -3.11 8.80
CA ARG A 84 -14.36 -3.01 10.24
C ARG A 84 -13.35 -3.85 11.03
N ARG A 85 -12.77 -3.25 12.09
CA ARG A 85 -12.57 -3.98 13.35
C ARG A 85 -13.95 -4.53 13.72
N GLY A 86 -14.15 -5.83 13.59
CA GLY A 86 -15.42 -6.45 13.95
C GLY A 86 -15.82 -6.07 15.37
N ARG A 87 -17.03 -5.54 15.50
CA ARG A 87 -17.96 -5.90 16.56
C ARG A 87 -19.25 -6.30 15.87
#